data_AF-A0A0N5B793-F1
#
_entry.id   AF-A0A0N5B793-F1
#
_cell.length_a   1.000
_cell.length_b   1.000
_cell.length_c   1.000
_cell.angle_alpha   90.00
_cell.angle_beta   90.00
_cell.angle_gamma   90.00
#
_symmetry.space_group_name_H-M   'P 1'
#
loop_
_entity.id
_entity.type
_entity.pdbx_description
1 polymer ?
#
loop_
_entity_poly.entity_id
_entity_poly.type
_entity_poly.pdbx_seq_one_letter_code
_entity_poly.pdbx_strand_id
1 'polypeptide(L)'
;MVIESDSEGNYDQAIQTVKCYSWHYNYTFVILRQEKVPEFSYNCHYEDFMFRRHCIVANYAQKYKNEIKYIVFIDGDIGVVNPVHRLENYLPKDGEDILFYDRTFNYEIMAGSYIIRNTLYTRNFIRFFADYEKKMPESNGGRDNVALQAVFVDFMEL
;
A
#
# COMPACT_ATOMS: atom_id res chain seq x y z
N MET A 1 -4.56 -0.33 -5.77
CA MET A 1 -4.10 -1.72 -5.63
C MET A 1 -2.88 -1.94 -6.51
N VAL A 2 -1.98 -2.85 -6.12
CA VAL A 2 -0.90 -3.34 -7.00
C VAL A 2 -1.06 -4.85 -7.10
N ILE A 3 -1.05 -5.39 -8.33
CA ILE A 3 -1.18 -6.83 -8.57
C ILE A 3 -0.01 -7.35 -9.39
N GLU A 4 0.49 -8.52 -9.01
CA GLU A 4 1.62 -9.18 -9.68
C GLU A 4 1.20 -9.73 -11.04
N SER A 5 0.11 -10.49 -11.05
CA SER A 5 -0.38 -11.16 -12.26
C SER A 5 -1.36 -10.28 -13.05
N ASP A 6 -1.54 -10.65 -14.30
CA ASP A 6 -2.48 -9.98 -15.20
C ASP A 6 -3.96 -10.22 -14.87
N SER A 7 -4.27 -11.22 -14.03
CA SER A 7 -5.63 -11.58 -13.63
C SER A 7 -5.96 -11.14 -12.21
N GLU A 8 -7.20 -10.67 -12.01
CA GLU A 8 -7.78 -10.41 -10.69
C GLU A 8 -8.22 -11.71 -9.99
N GLY A 9 -8.27 -12.83 -10.73
CA GLY A 9 -8.49 -14.17 -10.19
C GLY A 9 -9.73 -14.27 -9.31
N ASN A 10 -9.57 -14.88 -8.13
CA ASN A 10 -10.64 -15.07 -7.15
C ASN A 10 -11.02 -13.78 -6.39
N TYR A 11 -10.38 -12.65 -6.68
CA TYR A 11 -10.56 -11.40 -5.95
C TYR A 11 -11.49 -10.40 -6.65
N ASP A 12 -11.99 -10.72 -7.85
CA ASP A 12 -12.83 -9.83 -8.65
C ASP A 12 -14.01 -9.26 -7.84
N GLN A 13 -14.72 -10.09 -7.07
CA GLN A 13 -15.83 -9.62 -6.24
C GLN A 13 -15.41 -8.53 -5.25
N ALA A 14 -14.30 -8.72 -4.53
CA ALA A 14 -13.79 -7.73 -3.58
C ALA A 14 -13.40 -6.43 -4.29
N ILE A 15 -12.64 -6.55 -5.38
CA ILE A 15 -12.20 -5.43 -6.22
C ILE A 15 -13.39 -4.64 -6.79
N GLN A 16 -14.44 -5.32 -7.25
CA GLN A 16 -15.66 -4.65 -7.74
C GLN A 16 -16.33 -3.82 -6.66
N THR A 17 -16.40 -4.29 -5.41
CA THR A 17 -16.99 -3.49 -4.32
C THR A 17 -16.23 -2.18 -4.08
N VAL A 18 -14.89 -2.23 -4.11
CA VAL A 18 -14.04 -1.04 -3.99
C VAL A 18 -14.26 -0.11 -5.17
N LYS A 19 -14.26 -0.65 -6.39
CA LYS A 19 -14.46 0.14 -7.61
C LYS A 19 -15.80 0.88 -7.61
N CYS A 20 -16.89 0.18 -7.26
CA CYS A 20 -18.22 0.79 -7.12
C CYS A 20 -18.24 1.89 -6.06
N TYR A 21 -17.63 1.65 -4.90
CA TYR A 21 -17.52 2.65 -3.84
C TYR A 21 -16.72 3.88 -4.27
N SER A 22 -15.58 3.68 -4.93
CA SER A 22 -14.77 4.76 -5.50
C SER A 22 -15.56 5.59 -6.50
N TRP A 23 -16.29 4.94 -7.41
CA TRP A 23 -17.14 5.65 -8.38
C TRP A 23 -18.28 6.43 -7.72
N HIS A 24 -18.92 5.85 -6.69
CA HIS A 24 -20.02 6.50 -5.97
C HIS A 24 -19.61 7.84 -5.35
N TYR A 25 -18.40 7.91 -4.78
CA TYR A 25 -17.86 9.12 -4.15
C TYR A 25 -16.86 9.90 -5.03
N ASN A 26 -16.77 9.56 -6.32
CA ASN A 26 -15.87 10.21 -7.28
C ASN A 26 -14.37 10.18 -6.86
N TYR A 27 -13.94 9.08 -6.27
CA TYR A 27 -12.52 8.81 -6.00
C TYR A 27 -11.86 8.18 -7.22
N THR A 28 -10.58 8.52 -7.41
CA THR A 28 -9.73 7.88 -8.42
C THR A 28 -9.45 6.43 -8.02
N PHE A 29 -9.93 5.48 -8.82
CA PHE A 29 -9.68 4.05 -8.64
C PHE A 29 -8.62 3.55 -9.61
N VAL A 30 -7.54 2.96 -9.09
CA VAL A 30 -6.40 2.49 -9.90
C VAL A 30 -5.93 1.11 -9.43
N ILE A 31 -5.75 0.23 -10.43
CA ILE A 31 -5.05 -1.05 -10.29
C ILE A 31 -3.77 -0.95 -11.11
N LEU A 32 -2.62 -1.02 -10.43
CA LEU A 32 -1.31 -1.06 -11.05
C LEU A 32 -0.92 -2.52 -11.26
N ARG A 33 -0.91 -2.99 -12.51
CA ARG A 33 -0.45 -4.35 -12.85
C ARG A 33 1.03 -4.29 -13.15
N GLN A 34 1.86 -4.99 -12.37
CA GLN A 34 3.32 -4.86 -12.41
C GLN A 34 3.89 -4.95 -13.85
N GLU A 35 3.40 -5.90 -14.63
CA GLU A 35 3.84 -6.14 -16.03
C GLU A 35 3.46 -5.02 -17.00
N LYS A 36 2.46 -4.21 -16.65
CA LYS A 36 1.90 -3.15 -17.51
C LYS A 36 2.27 -1.74 -17.07
N VAL A 37 3.09 -1.60 -16.02
CA VAL A 37 3.52 -0.30 -15.47
C VAL A 37 5.04 -0.21 -15.30
N PRO A 38 5.84 -0.44 -16.37
CA PRO A 38 7.29 -0.36 -16.29
C PRO A 38 7.79 1.00 -15.79
N GLU A 39 7.03 2.08 -16.02
CA GLU A 39 7.32 3.43 -15.53
C GLU A 39 7.32 3.56 -13.99
N PHE A 40 6.63 2.65 -13.28
CA PHE A 40 6.60 2.63 -11.82
C PHE A 40 7.40 1.48 -11.22
N SER A 41 7.85 0.50 -12.00
CA SER A 41 8.62 -0.66 -11.50
C SER A 41 10.11 -0.62 -11.86
N TYR A 42 10.56 0.33 -12.68
CA TYR A 42 11.92 0.39 -13.25
C TYR A 42 13.07 0.27 -12.24
N ASN A 43 12.89 0.71 -10.99
CA ASN A 43 13.91 0.64 -9.93
C ASN A 43 13.46 -0.20 -8.72
N CYS A 44 12.44 -1.05 -8.90
CA CYS A 44 11.90 -1.93 -7.86
C CYS A 44 12.49 -3.35 -7.99
N HIS A 45 13.83 -3.46 -7.90
CA HIS A 45 14.57 -4.72 -8.04
C HIS A 45 14.56 -5.54 -6.74
N TYR A 46 13.37 -5.96 -6.33
CA TYR A 46 13.16 -6.85 -5.18
C TYR A 46 12.71 -8.21 -5.70
N GLU A 47 13.11 -9.31 -5.07
CA GLU A 47 12.74 -10.69 -5.46
C GLU A 47 11.31 -11.04 -5.02
N ASP A 48 10.91 -10.48 -3.89
CA ASP A 48 9.61 -10.67 -3.27
C ASP A 48 8.63 -9.56 -3.71
N PHE A 49 7.54 -9.98 -4.37
CA PHE A 49 6.45 -9.09 -4.79
C PHE A 49 5.86 -8.23 -3.66
N MET A 50 5.78 -8.77 -2.44
CA MET A 50 5.20 -8.08 -1.30
C MET A 50 6.04 -6.87 -0.90
N PHE A 51 7.35 -6.88 -1.16
CA PHE A 51 8.18 -5.67 -1.05
C PHE A 51 8.11 -4.82 -2.32
N ARG A 52 8.13 -5.43 -3.52
CA ARG A 52 8.03 -4.70 -4.81
C ARG A 52 6.84 -3.75 -4.87
N ARG A 53 5.66 -4.19 -4.41
CA ARG A 53 4.42 -3.41 -4.48
C ARG A 53 4.54 -2.06 -3.76
N HIS A 54 5.26 -1.99 -2.64
CA HIS A 54 5.45 -0.76 -1.89
C HIS A 54 6.31 0.23 -2.68
N CYS A 55 7.38 -0.23 -3.33
CA CYS A 55 8.17 0.60 -4.22
C CYS A 55 7.35 1.15 -5.41
N ILE A 56 6.50 0.31 -6.03
CA ILE A 56 5.61 0.73 -7.11
C ILE A 56 4.64 1.83 -6.63
N VAL A 57 4.06 1.66 -5.44
CA VAL A 57 3.20 2.69 -4.81
C VAL A 57 3.96 3.99 -4.58
N ALA A 58 5.20 3.92 -4.08
CA ALA A 58 6.03 5.11 -3.86
C ALA A 58 6.34 5.86 -5.16
N ASN A 59 6.65 5.13 -6.24
CA ASN A 59 6.91 5.72 -7.56
C ASN A 59 5.66 6.34 -8.18
N TYR A 60 4.50 5.66 -8.08
CA TYR A 60 3.21 6.21 -8.49
C TYR A 60 2.88 7.49 -7.71
N ALA A 61 3.03 7.45 -6.39
CA ALA A 61 2.82 8.62 -5.53
C ALA A 61 3.74 9.80 -5.90
N GLN A 62 4.99 9.52 -6.23
CA GLN A 62 5.97 10.52 -6.67
C GLN A 62 5.58 11.14 -8.01
N LYS A 63 5.14 10.33 -8.98
CA LYS A 63 4.70 10.81 -10.30
C LYS A 63 3.55 11.82 -10.18
N TYR A 64 2.59 11.53 -9.30
CA TYR A 64 1.36 12.30 -9.11
C TYR A 64 1.37 13.18 -7.85
N LYS A 65 2.55 13.54 -7.34
CA LYS A 65 2.71 14.28 -6.08
C LYS A 65 1.97 15.62 -6.00
N ASN A 66 1.68 16.24 -7.15
CA ASN A 66 0.97 17.52 -7.24
C ASN A 66 -0.54 17.36 -7.49
N GLU A 67 -1.00 16.14 -7.77
CA GLU A 67 -2.38 15.83 -8.19
C GLU A 67 -3.11 14.99 -7.13
N ILE A 68 -2.40 14.06 -6.49
CA ILE A 68 -2.96 13.13 -5.51
C ILE A 68 -2.48 13.51 -4.11
N LYS A 69 -3.40 13.99 -3.28
CA LYS A 69 -3.13 14.39 -1.89
C LYS A 69 -3.06 13.19 -0.93
N TYR A 70 -3.92 12.21 -1.13
CA TYR A 70 -4.00 10.99 -0.30
C TYR A 70 -4.05 9.76 -1.18
N ILE A 71 -3.42 8.68 -0.73
CA ILE A 71 -3.50 7.36 -1.36
C ILE A 71 -4.00 6.38 -0.32
N VAL A 72 -5.05 5.64 -0.67
CA VAL A 72 -5.53 4.50 0.10
C VAL A 72 -5.02 3.26 -0.63
N PHE A 73 -3.93 2.69 -0.11
CA PHE A 73 -3.38 1.44 -0.63
C PHE A 73 -4.11 0.27 0.04
N ILE A 74 -4.63 -0.63 -0.78
CA ILE A 74 -5.37 -1.80 -0.32
C ILE A 74 -4.99 -3.04 -1.12
N ASP A 75 -5.09 -4.19 -0.46
CA ASP A 75 -4.91 -5.49 -1.07
C ASP A 75 -6.14 -5.92 -1.89
N GLY A 76 -5.90 -6.81 -2.85
CA GLY A 76 -6.92 -7.24 -3.81
C GLY A 76 -8.08 -8.01 -3.15
N ASP A 77 -7.83 -8.63 -2.00
CA ASP A 77 -8.81 -9.40 -1.23
C ASP A 77 -9.62 -8.53 -0.23
N ILE A 78 -9.47 -7.20 -0.27
CA ILE A 78 -10.24 -6.27 0.56
C ILE A 78 -11.44 -5.73 -0.20
N GLY A 79 -12.61 -5.86 0.42
CA GLY A 79 -13.88 -5.33 -0.09
C GLY A 79 -14.53 -4.30 0.83
N VAL A 80 -15.42 -3.49 0.27
CA VAL A 80 -16.22 -2.50 0.99
C VAL A 80 -17.48 -3.15 1.55
N VAL A 81 -17.60 -3.17 2.87
CA VAL A 81 -18.77 -3.74 3.57
C VAL A 81 -19.83 -2.72 3.96
N ASN A 82 -19.43 -1.46 4.17
CA ASN A 82 -20.35 -0.37 4.50
C ASN A 82 -20.07 0.84 3.60
N PRO A 83 -20.76 0.92 2.44
CA PRO A 83 -20.50 1.95 1.45
C PRO A 83 -21.08 3.32 1.83
N VAL A 84 -21.77 3.45 2.97
CA VAL A 84 -22.37 4.72 3.40
C VAL A 84 -21.36 5.58 4.19
N HIS A 85 -20.34 4.94 4.79
CA HIS A 85 -19.26 5.68 5.43
C HIS A 85 -18.24 6.19 4.40
N ARG A 86 -17.84 7.44 4.59
CA ARG A 86 -16.93 8.18 3.72
C ARG A 86 -15.48 8.00 4.13
N LEU A 87 -14.58 7.80 3.15
CA LEU A 87 -13.14 7.67 3.40
C LEU A 87 -12.56 8.91 4.06
N GLU A 88 -13.10 10.10 3.80
CA GLU A 88 -12.63 11.35 4.38
C GLU A 88 -12.69 11.35 5.92
N ASN A 89 -13.55 10.53 6.52
CA ASN A 89 -13.64 10.39 7.98
C ASN A 89 -12.45 9.62 8.58
N TYR A 90 -11.68 8.91 7.75
CA TYR A 90 -10.57 8.04 8.14
C TYR A 90 -9.22 8.50 7.57
N LEU A 91 -9.18 9.61 6.84
CA LEU A 91 -7.92 10.15 6.31
C LEU A 91 -7.01 10.67 7.45
N PRO A 92 -5.68 10.69 7.24
CA PRO A 92 -4.74 11.29 8.18
C PRO A 92 -5.17 12.71 8.57
N LYS A 93 -5.27 12.95 9.88
CA LYS A 93 -5.61 14.22 10.51
C LYS A 93 -4.35 15.07 10.74
N ASP A 94 -4.52 16.23 11.35
CA ASP A 94 -3.41 17.18 11.54
C ASP A 94 -2.26 16.56 12.35
N GLY A 95 -1.08 16.48 11.72
CA GLY A 95 0.12 15.86 12.28
C GLY A 95 0.34 14.41 11.86
N GLU A 96 -0.61 13.76 11.19
CA GLU A 96 -0.50 12.39 10.71
C GLU A 96 -0.09 12.35 9.22
N ASP A 97 0.86 11.49 8.88
CA ASP A 97 1.32 11.26 7.50
C ASP A 97 0.92 9.88 6.96
N ILE A 98 0.86 8.87 7.83
CA ILE A 98 0.58 7.47 7.48
C ILE A 98 -0.33 6.85 8.53
N LEU A 99 -1.36 6.16 8.09
CA LEU A 99 -2.26 5.36 8.92
C LEU A 99 -2.16 3.89 8.52
N PHE A 100 -1.60 3.11 9.43
CA PHE A 100 -1.70 1.66 9.43
C PHE A 100 -2.79 1.21 10.40
N TYR A 101 -3.07 -0.09 10.41
CA TYR A 101 -3.96 -0.72 11.36
C TYR A 101 -3.42 -2.07 11.80
N ASP A 102 -3.89 -2.53 12.94
CA ASP A 102 -3.57 -3.80 13.56
C ASP A 102 -4.42 -4.95 12.99
N ARG A 103 -3.79 -6.11 12.87
CA ARG A 103 -4.46 -7.36 12.49
C ARG A 103 -5.22 -7.92 13.69
N THR A 104 -6.47 -8.29 13.49
CA THR A 104 -7.36 -8.72 14.57
C THR A 104 -6.93 -9.98 15.32
N PHE A 105 -6.13 -10.86 14.69
CA PHE A 105 -5.80 -12.18 15.26
C PHE A 105 -4.43 -12.25 15.94
N ASN A 106 -3.51 -11.31 15.66
CA ASN A 106 -2.17 -11.30 16.25
C ASN A 106 -1.63 -9.91 16.61
N TYR A 107 -2.41 -8.84 16.41
CA TYR A 107 -2.06 -7.45 16.73
C TYR A 107 -0.80 -6.92 16.03
N GLU A 108 -0.31 -7.60 14.99
CA GLU A 108 0.74 -7.06 14.13
C GLU A 108 0.20 -5.89 13.29
N ILE A 109 1.05 -4.93 12.98
CA ILE A 109 0.75 -3.91 11.96
C ILE A 109 0.53 -4.59 10.60
N MET A 110 -0.59 -4.30 9.93
CA MET A 110 -0.92 -4.81 8.60
C MET A 110 -0.13 -4.08 7.51
N ALA A 111 0.70 -4.82 6.75
CA ALA A 111 1.44 -4.27 5.60
C ALA A 111 0.60 -4.23 4.30
N GLY A 112 -0.43 -5.06 4.21
CA GLY A 112 -1.28 -5.19 3.02
C GLY A 112 -2.06 -3.93 2.66
N SER A 113 -2.27 -3.02 3.61
CA SER A 113 -3.11 -1.85 3.37
C SER A 113 -2.80 -0.73 4.35
N TYR A 114 -2.88 0.49 3.86
CA TYR A 114 -2.62 1.70 4.63
C TYR A 114 -3.15 2.93 3.90
N ILE A 115 -3.39 4.00 4.66
CA ILE A 115 -3.73 5.31 4.12
C ILE A 115 -2.54 6.22 4.29
N ILE A 116 -2.17 6.93 3.24
CA ILE A 116 -1.03 7.85 3.28
C ILE A 116 -1.43 9.24 2.80
N ARG A 117 -0.83 10.25 3.42
CA ARG A 117 -0.71 11.59 2.84
C ARG A 117 0.48 11.59 1.89
N ASN A 118 0.33 12.10 0.68
CA ASN A 118 1.36 12.05 -0.36
C ASN A 118 2.46 13.11 -0.17
N THR A 119 3.20 13.01 0.93
CA THR A 119 4.34 13.87 1.25
C THR A 119 5.66 13.23 0.84
N LEU A 120 6.74 14.02 0.78
CA LEU A 120 8.08 13.47 0.57
C LEU A 120 8.46 12.47 1.67
N TYR A 121 8.10 12.79 2.93
CA TYR A 121 8.32 11.93 4.08
C TYR A 121 7.70 10.54 3.88
N THR A 122 6.39 10.50 3.59
CA THR A 122 5.68 9.24 3.35
C THR A 122 6.28 8.45 2.19
N ARG A 123 6.60 9.10 1.06
CA ARG A 123 7.18 8.39 -0.08
C ARG A 123 8.53 7.78 0.26
N ASN A 124 9.35 8.49 1.05
CA ASN A 124 10.61 7.98 1.55
C ASN A 124 10.42 6.82 2.52
N PHE A 125 9.43 6.88 3.42
CA PHE A 125 9.08 5.76 4.30
C PHE A 125 8.70 4.51 3.52
N ILE A 126 7.78 4.62 2.56
CA ILE A 126 7.33 3.47 1.77
C ILE A 126 8.48 2.89 0.94
N ARG A 127 9.37 3.75 0.44
CA ARG A 127 10.58 3.29 -0.27
C ARG A 127 11.53 2.55 0.68
N PHE A 128 11.78 3.09 1.86
CA PHE A 128 12.59 2.45 2.90
C PHE A 128 11.99 1.09 3.30
N PHE A 129 10.68 1.01 3.43
CA PHE A 129 9.97 -0.24 3.70
C PHE A 129 10.21 -1.28 2.58
N ALA A 130 10.10 -0.89 1.31
CA ALA A 130 10.41 -1.78 0.20
C ALA A 130 11.88 -2.25 0.22
N ASP A 131 12.82 -1.33 0.51
CA ASP A 131 14.25 -1.63 0.61
C ASP A 131 14.62 -2.56 1.77
N TYR A 132 13.70 -2.75 2.73
CA TYR A 132 13.90 -3.61 3.89
C TYR A 132 13.99 -5.09 3.55
N GLU A 133 13.56 -5.51 2.35
CA GLU A 133 13.78 -6.88 1.83
C GLU A 133 15.24 -7.31 2.01
N LYS A 134 16.19 -6.40 1.74
CA LYS A 134 17.64 -6.67 1.79
C LYS A 134 18.16 -6.92 3.20
N LYS A 135 17.40 -6.53 4.23
CA LYS A 135 17.71 -6.77 5.65
C LYS A 135 17.02 -8.03 6.19
N MET A 136 16.14 -8.66 5.40
CA MET A 136 15.40 -9.82 5.87
C MET A 136 16.31 -11.05 5.99
N PRO A 137 16.15 -11.85 7.06
CA PRO A 137 16.85 -13.11 7.16
C PRO A 137 16.29 -14.10 6.12
N GLU A 138 17.15 -14.98 5.61
CA GLU A 138 16.79 -15.99 4.59
C GLU A 138 15.65 -16.91 5.03
N SER A 139 15.47 -17.12 6.34
CA SER A 139 14.44 -17.99 6.92
C SER A 139 13.07 -17.32 7.13
N ASN A 140 12.87 -16.09 6.65
CA ASN A 140 11.62 -15.37 6.92
C ASN A 140 10.44 -15.84 6.03
N GLY A 141 9.47 -16.51 6.64
CA GLY A 141 8.20 -16.87 5.99
C GLY A 141 7.13 -15.76 5.99
N GLY A 142 7.31 -14.67 6.75
CA GLY A 142 6.30 -13.62 6.96
C GLY A 142 6.44 -12.36 6.10
N ARG A 143 7.45 -12.32 5.23
CA ARG A 143 7.66 -11.31 4.17
C ARG A 143 7.61 -9.86 4.69
N ASP A 144 6.96 -8.97 3.96
CA ASP A 144 6.81 -7.54 4.25
C ASP A 144 6.04 -7.26 5.56
N ASN A 145 5.04 -8.09 5.89
CA ASN A 145 4.24 -7.88 7.10
C ASN A 145 5.05 -8.03 8.39
N VAL A 146 5.92 -9.06 8.43
CA VAL A 146 6.85 -9.23 9.55
C VAL A 146 7.92 -8.14 9.53
N ALA A 147 8.41 -7.76 8.35
CA ALA A 147 9.41 -6.70 8.21
C ALA A 147 8.91 -5.36 8.74
N LEU A 148 7.63 -5.03 8.53
CA LEU A 148 7.05 -3.73 8.87
C LEU A 148 7.25 -3.35 10.35
N GLN A 149 7.23 -4.32 11.26
CA GLN A 149 7.46 -4.06 12.68
C GLN A 149 8.86 -3.49 12.93
N ALA A 150 9.87 -4.11 12.31
CA ALA A 150 11.27 -3.68 12.41
C ALA A 150 11.55 -2.40 11.60
N VAL A 151 10.86 -2.23 10.47
CA VAL A 151 10.91 -1.00 9.66
C VAL A 151 10.58 0.23 10.49
N PHE A 152 9.54 0.16 11.33
CA PHE A 152 9.19 1.26 12.22
C PHE A 152 10.30 1.58 13.22
N VAL A 153 10.89 0.55 13.83
CA VAL A 153 12.00 0.73 14.79
C VAL A 153 13.20 1.40 14.11
N ASP A 154 13.61 0.88 12.96
CA ASP A 154 14.79 1.40 12.24
C ASP A 154 14.55 2.79 11.64
N PHE A 155 13.37 3.03 11.07
CA PHE A 155 13.09 4.29 10.36
C PHE A 155 12.95 5.47 11.33
N MET A 156 12.46 5.22 12.55
CA MET A 156 12.25 6.26 13.55
C MET A 156 13.52 6.60 14.35
N GLU A 157 14.65 5.91 14.14
CA GLU A 157 15.90 6.06 14.89
C GLU A 157 15.67 6.35 16.38
N LEU A 158 15.24 5.32 17.13
CA LEU A 158 15.36 5.31 18.60
C LEU A 158 16.78 4.93 19.04
#